data_AF-J2IQQ9-F1
#
_entry.id   AF-J2IQQ9-F1
#
_cell.length_a   1.000
_cell.length_b   1.000
_cell.length_c   1.000
_cell.angle_alpha   90.00
_cell.angle_beta   90.00
_cell.angle_gamma   90.00
#
_symmetry.space_group_name_H-M   'P 1'
#
loop_
_entity.id
_entity.type
_entity.pdbx_description
1 polymer ?
#
loop_
_entity_poly.entity_id
_entity_poly.type
_entity_poly.pdbx_seq_one_letter_code
_entity_poly.pdbx_strand_id
1 'polypeptide(L)'
;MISDSRAFLQTLFHEAVKAADPYEALVRHLPDPPKGRTIVIGAGKAASQMAAAFERAWSYPFEGLAVARHGPIADCRSTKILQAAHPVPDRAGLVAAEALINHVHGLTSDDLVIALISGGGSALLPAPPTGFTLADESALNEALLASGAPISGMNVVRKHFSRIKGGRLAALAYPARVVSLVVSDVPGDNPAFVASGPTVPDNSDAEEALRVIRDYRIDLPARVIDCIRNRRAPAAGDNVFANNEVHVIASARVSLEAAADRARSLGVHPLILSDSIEGEAKDIGRMHAALAREFSARPPAPKPLVLLSGGETTVSIGAGTYGKGGRNSELLLSAAIDLQGVDGVVAMAADTDGIDGSEDNAGAFCDGGTVARIRSAGGDARAFLAGHDAWSAFNLAGDLFVPGPTGTNVNDFRAFLVT
;
A
#
# COMPACT_ATOMS: atom_id res chain seq x y z
N MET A 1 18.99 2.10 29.44
CA MET A 1 17.55 2.38 29.63
C MET A 1 17.13 3.39 28.59
N ILE A 2 16.01 3.16 27.90
CA ILE A 2 15.44 4.13 26.96
C ILE A 2 14.86 5.26 27.81
N SER A 3 15.46 6.45 27.75
CA SER A 3 15.05 7.60 28.58
C SER A 3 13.76 8.25 28.08
N ASP A 4 13.48 8.15 26.79
CA ASP A 4 12.26 8.62 26.14
C ASP A 4 11.77 7.58 25.13
N SER A 5 10.72 6.86 25.51
CA SER A 5 10.13 5.80 24.68
C SER A 5 9.49 6.34 23.40
N ARG A 6 8.90 7.55 23.44
CA ARG A 6 8.26 8.13 22.24
C ARG A 6 9.31 8.57 21.24
N ALA A 7 10.36 9.25 21.68
CA ALA A 7 11.47 9.63 20.79
C ALA A 7 12.18 8.42 20.17
N PHE A 8 12.32 7.33 20.94
CA PHE A 8 12.85 6.06 20.42
C PHE A 8 11.95 5.51 19.31
N LEU A 9 10.64 5.39 19.55
CA LEU A 9 9.69 4.87 18.56
C LEU A 9 9.65 5.75 17.30
N GLN A 10 9.66 7.08 17.45
CA GLN A 10 9.79 8.03 16.34
C GLN A 10 11.06 7.80 15.52
N THR A 11 12.18 7.50 16.18
CA THR A 11 13.44 7.18 15.49
C THR A 11 13.27 5.95 14.60
N LEU A 12 12.58 4.91 15.08
CA LEU A 12 12.31 3.71 14.29
C LEU A 12 11.41 4.00 13.09
N PHE A 13 10.34 4.80 13.28
CA PHE A 13 9.47 5.22 12.18
C PHE A 13 10.23 6.00 11.10
N HIS A 14 11.06 6.96 11.47
CA HIS A 14 11.84 7.73 10.49
C HIS A 14 12.85 6.87 9.73
N GLU A 15 13.51 5.90 10.38
CA GLU A 15 14.38 4.95 9.67
C GLU A 15 13.58 4.04 8.72
N ALA A 16 12.40 3.58 9.13
CA ALA A 16 11.49 2.81 8.27
C ALA A 16 11.07 3.60 7.03
N VAL A 17 10.67 4.86 7.21
CA VAL A 17 10.30 5.78 6.11
C VAL A 17 11.49 6.04 5.19
N LYS A 18 12.66 6.33 5.76
CA LYS A 18 13.89 6.59 4.98
C LYS A 18 14.30 5.38 4.14
N ALA A 19 14.15 4.17 4.66
CA ALA A 19 14.45 2.95 3.92
C ALA A 19 13.53 2.73 2.72
N ALA A 20 12.33 3.31 2.75
CA ALA A 20 11.37 3.32 1.64
C ALA A 20 11.36 4.65 0.86
N ASP A 21 12.36 5.52 1.03
CA ASP A 21 12.43 6.79 0.30
C ASP A 21 12.51 6.51 -1.22
N PRO A 22 11.53 6.98 -2.02
CA PRO A 22 11.47 6.67 -3.44
C PRO A 22 12.69 7.17 -4.20
N TYR A 23 13.33 8.26 -3.80
CA TYR A 23 14.48 8.81 -4.52
C TYR A 23 15.71 7.91 -4.35
N GLU A 24 16.07 7.57 -3.11
CA GLU A 24 17.18 6.66 -2.81
C GLU A 24 16.97 5.28 -3.43
N ALA A 25 15.72 4.80 -3.39
CA ALA A 25 15.32 3.54 -4.01
C ALA A 25 15.44 3.60 -5.55
N LEU A 26 14.94 4.66 -6.19
CA LEU A 26 15.00 4.82 -7.64
C LEU A 26 16.44 4.90 -8.16
N VAL A 27 17.28 5.75 -7.56
CA VAL A 27 18.66 6.01 -8.04
C VAL A 27 19.48 4.74 -8.20
N ARG A 28 19.25 3.72 -7.35
CA ARG A 28 19.97 2.44 -7.39
C ARG A 28 19.54 1.52 -8.54
N HIS A 29 18.37 1.74 -9.13
CA HIS A 29 17.75 0.87 -10.12
C HIS A 29 17.45 1.57 -11.45
N LEU A 30 17.85 2.83 -11.63
CA LEU A 30 17.69 3.53 -12.89
C LEU A 30 18.57 2.90 -13.99
N PRO A 31 18.02 2.60 -15.17
CA PRO A 31 18.79 2.07 -16.30
C PRO A 31 19.59 3.18 -17.00
N ASP A 32 20.51 2.79 -17.89
CA ASP A 32 21.10 3.73 -18.84
C ASP A 32 20.05 4.33 -19.79
N PRO A 33 20.21 5.59 -20.24
CA PRO A 33 19.28 6.20 -21.19
C PRO A 33 19.27 5.46 -22.54
N PRO A 34 18.10 5.39 -23.22
CA PRO A 34 17.99 4.77 -24.53
C PRO A 34 18.63 5.62 -25.64
N LYS A 35 18.70 5.06 -26.85
CA LYS A 35 19.02 5.83 -28.07
C LYS A 35 17.86 6.70 -28.53
N GLY A 36 16.63 6.21 -28.36
CA GLY A 36 15.37 6.86 -28.68
C GLY A 36 14.82 7.63 -27.49
N ARG A 37 13.49 7.57 -27.31
CA ARG A 37 12.77 8.32 -26.28
C ARG A 37 12.73 7.57 -24.95
N THR A 38 12.73 8.33 -23.86
CA THR A 38 12.39 7.82 -22.53
C THR A 38 10.94 8.17 -22.23
N ILE A 39 10.12 7.15 -22.04
CA ILE A 39 8.70 7.27 -21.68
C ILE A 39 8.56 6.86 -20.22
N VAL A 40 7.96 7.72 -19.40
CA VAL A 40 7.75 7.43 -17.98
C VAL A 40 6.25 7.28 -17.74
N ILE A 41 5.86 6.12 -17.23
CA ILE A 41 4.50 5.86 -16.79
C ILE A 41 4.47 5.61 -15.29
N GLY A 42 3.41 6.03 -14.61
CA GLY A 42 3.23 5.76 -13.18
C GLY A 42 1.81 5.39 -12.80
N ALA A 43 1.64 4.53 -11.80
CA ALA A 43 0.33 4.15 -11.30
C ALA A 43 0.36 3.66 -9.84
N GLY A 44 -0.55 4.16 -9.02
CA GLY A 44 -0.71 3.75 -7.62
C GLY A 44 -0.73 4.92 -6.64
N LYS A 45 -0.89 4.62 -5.34
CA LYS A 45 -0.98 5.59 -4.25
C LYS A 45 0.28 6.47 -4.16
N ALA A 46 1.46 5.90 -4.44
CA ALA A 46 2.74 6.60 -4.40
C ALA A 46 3.21 7.12 -5.77
N ALA A 47 2.38 7.03 -6.83
CA ALA A 47 2.81 7.33 -8.19
C ALA A 47 3.30 8.77 -8.37
N SER A 48 2.66 9.75 -7.71
CA SER A 48 3.09 11.16 -7.80
C SER A 48 4.44 11.39 -7.12
N GLN A 49 4.68 10.74 -5.98
CA GLN A 49 5.92 10.83 -5.22
C GLN A 49 7.07 10.15 -5.96
N MET A 50 6.82 8.96 -6.53
CA MET A 50 7.77 8.27 -7.40
C MET A 50 8.09 9.10 -8.65
N ALA A 51 7.10 9.74 -9.27
CA ALA A 51 7.32 10.62 -10.40
C ALA A 51 8.21 11.82 -10.02
N ALA A 52 7.89 12.56 -8.96
CA ALA A 52 8.70 13.68 -8.49
C ALA A 52 10.15 13.26 -8.13
N ALA A 53 10.32 12.10 -7.52
CA ALA A 53 11.64 11.52 -7.25
C ALA A 53 12.38 11.17 -8.53
N PHE A 54 11.69 10.60 -9.52
CA PHE A 54 12.25 10.31 -10.83
C PHE A 54 12.73 11.58 -11.55
N GLU A 55 11.95 12.68 -11.55
CA GLU A 55 12.36 13.94 -12.21
C GLU A 55 13.66 14.51 -11.62
N ARG A 56 13.88 14.29 -10.32
CA ARG A 56 15.11 14.72 -9.63
C ARG A 56 16.29 13.83 -9.97
N ALA A 57 16.07 12.54 -10.18
CA ALA A 57 17.11 11.54 -10.39
C ALA A 57 17.52 11.40 -11.86
N TRP A 58 16.58 11.60 -12.79
CA TRP A 58 16.79 11.40 -14.22
C TRP A 58 17.22 12.68 -14.93
N SER A 59 18.44 12.68 -15.49
CA SER A 59 19.04 13.88 -16.10
C SER A 59 18.81 14.03 -17.62
N TYR A 60 18.06 13.12 -18.25
CA TYR A 60 17.84 13.11 -19.71
C TYR A 60 16.40 13.50 -20.06
N PRO A 61 16.12 13.92 -21.31
CA PRO A 61 14.75 14.21 -21.74
C PRO A 61 13.83 12.98 -21.60
N PHE A 62 12.60 13.21 -21.13
CA PHE A 62 11.58 12.16 -21.01
C PHE A 62 10.17 12.73 -21.19
N GLU A 63 9.21 11.84 -21.45
CA GLU A 63 7.77 12.14 -21.53
C GLU A 63 7.03 11.41 -20.39
N GLY A 64 6.57 12.15 -19.38
CA GLY A 64 6.01 11.59 -18.15
C GLY A 64 4.49 11.68 -18.03
N LEU A 65 3.84 10.56 -17.69
CA LEU A 65 2.42 10.47 -17.34
C LEU A 65 2.20 9.50 -16.17
N ALA A 66 1.63 9.95 -15.06
CA ALA A 66 1.32 9.09 -13.92
C ALA A 66 -0.12 9.26 -13.42
N VAL A 67 -0.64 8.22 -12.77
CA VAL A 67 -2.00 8.16 -12.22
C VAL A 67 -1.95 7.94 -10.71
N ALA A 68 -2.40 8.93 -9.95
CA ALA A 68 -2.45 8.91 -8.48
C ALA A 68 -3.90 8.90 -7.98
N ARG A 69 -4.09 8.71 -6.67
CA ARG A 69 -5.40 8.88 -6.03
C ARG A 69 -5.83 10.35 -6.02
N HIS A 70 -7.13 10.60 -5.94
CA HIS A 70 -7.66 11.94 -5.63
C HIS A 70 -7.07 12.47 -4.31
N GLY A 71 -6.77 13.76 -4.26
CA GLY A 71 -6.18 14.43 -3.11
C GLY A 71 -4.87 15.15 -3.42
N PRO A 72 -4.04 15.43 -2.40
CA PRO A 72 -2.72 16.04 -2.59
C PRO A 72 -1.81 15.16 -3.46
N ILE A 73 -1.02 15.81 -4.31
CA ILE A 73 0.01 15.17 -5.14
C ILE A 73 1.36 15.85 -4.90
N ALA A 74 2.46 15.12 -5.15
CA ALA A 74 3.79 15.70 -5.12
C ALA A 74 3.98 16.76 -6.23
N ASP A 75 4.87 17.72 -6.01
CA ASP A 75 5.23 18.74 -6.99
C ASP A 75 6.02 18.12 -8.16
N CYS A 76 5.32 17.85 -9.26
CA CYS A 76 5.89 17.31 -10.50
C CYS A 76 5.90 18.40 -11.57
N ARG A 77 7.05 18.66 -12.17
CA ARG A 77 7.26 19.74 -13.16
C ARG A 77 7.10 19.26 -14.60
N SER A 78 7.51 18.04 -14.89
CA SER A 78 7.58 17.49 -16.25
C SER A 78 6.62 16.32 -16.48
N THR A 79 6.19 15.66 -15.41
CA THR A 79 5.27 14.53 -15.42
C THR A 79 3.85 15.02 -15.22
N LYS A 80 2.96 14.69 -16.16
CA LYS A 80 1.54 14.95 -16.01
C LYS A 80 0.93 13.96 -15.00
N ILE A 81 0.33 14.48 -13.93
CA ILE A 81 -0.38 13.64 -12.94
C ILE A 81 -1.88 13.68 -13.23
N LEU A 82 -2.46 12.53 -13.53
CA LEU A 82 -3.91 12.30 -13.55
C LEU A 82 -4.34 11.73 -12.20
N GLN A 83 -5.59 11.99 -11.80
CA GLN A 83 -6.13 11.49 -10.54
C GLN A 83 -7.38 10.65 -10.77
N ALA A 84 -7.50 9.57 -10.02
CA ALA A 84 -8.61 8.63 -10.08
C ALA A 84 -9.05 8.18 -8.68
N ALA A 85 -10.24 7.60 -8.59
CA ALA A 85 -10.79 7.12 -7.33
C ALA A 85 -10.15 5.80 -6.88
N HIS A 86 -9.96 5.69 -5.58
CA HIS A 86 -9.55 4.49 -4.86
C HIS A 86 -10.32 4.46 -3.53
N PRO A 87 -10.84 3.32 -3.07
CA PRO A 87 -10.60 1.95 -3.57
C PRO A 87 -11.57 1.51 -4.69
N VAL A 88 -12.60 2.29 -4.99
CA VAL A 88 -13.58 1.95 -6.04
C VAL A 88 -13.25 2.74 -7.32
N PRO A 89 -13.15 2.09 -8.50
CA PRO A 89 -12.85 2.77 -9.75
C PRO A 89 -13.89 3.81 -10.16
N ASP A 90 -13.46 4.90 -10.78
CA ASP A 90 -14.32 5.94 -11.34
C ASP A 90 -14.04 6.20 -12.83
N ARG A 91 -14.81 7.12 -13.41
CA ARG A 91 -14.65 7.52 -14.82
C ARG A 91 -13.29 8.18 -15.08
N ALA A 92 -12.73 8.89 -14.10
CA ALA A 92 -11.41 9.50 -14.23
C ALA A 92 -10.32 8.43 -14.39
N GLY A 93 -10.43 7.33 -13.65
CA GLY A 93 -9.57 6.15 -13.81
C GLY A 93 -9.64 5.56 -15.21
N LEU A 94 -10.83 5.44 -15.81
CA LEU A 94 -10.97 4.92 -17.18
C LEU A 94 -10.25 5.81 -18.21
N VAL A 95 -10.41 7.14 -18.08
CA VAL A 95 -9.71 8.10 -18.95
C VAL A 95 -8.21 8.03 -18.74
N ALA A 96 -7.76 7.87 -17.50
CA ALA A 96 -6.35 7.76 -17.15
C ALA A 96 -5.71 6.46 -17.68
N ALA A 97 -6.43 5.35 -17.63
CA ALA A 97 -5.99 4.08 -18.21
C ALA A 97 -5.83 4.17 -19.74
N GLU A 98 -6.78 4.78 -20.45
CA GLU A 98 -6.64 5.01 -21.90
C GLU A 98 -5.47 5.96 -22.21
N ALA A 99 -5.25 6.98 -21.39
CA ALA A 99 -4.12 7.88 -21.55
C ALA A 99 -2.78 7.12 -21.43
N LEU A 100 -2.63 6.23 -20.44
CA LEU A 100 -1.44 5.39 -20.30
C LEU A 100 -1.26 4.43 -21.48
N ILE A 101 -2.35 3.79 -21.96
CA ILE A 101 -2.30 2.90 -23.14
C ILE A 101 -1.78 3.66 -24.36
N ASN A 102 -2.29 4.86 -24.61
CA ASN A 102 -1.86 5.67 -25.73
C ASN A 102 -0.41 6.16 -25.57
N HIS A 103 0.02 6.44 -24.33
CA HIS A 103 1.37 6.92 -24.02
C HIS A 103 2.46 5.89 -24.30
N VAL A 104 2.13 4.59 -24.21
CA VAL A 104 3.08 3.50 -24.50
C VAL A 104 2.92 2.90 -25.89
N HIS A 105 2.00 3.40 -26.72
CA HIS A 105 1.75 2.83 -28.04
C HIS A 105 2.71 3.39 -29.10
N GLY A 106 3.07 2.56 -30.09
CA GLY A 106 3.86 2.99 -31.25
C GLY A 106 5.33 3.29 -30.94
N LEU A 107 5.87 2.69 -29.90
CA LEU A 107 7.28 2.80 -29.54
C LEU A 107 8.15 1.86 -30.41
N THR A 108 9.45 2.10 -30.41
CA THR A 108 10.44 1.31 -31.17
C THR A 108 11.40 0.60 -30.22
N SER A 109 12.23 -0.31 -30.74
CA SER A 109 13.26 -0.99 -29.95
C SER A 109 14.36 -0.06 -29.42
N ASP A 110 14.45 1.15 -29.96
CA ASP A 110 15.35 2.18 -29.48
C ASP A 110 14.75 3.01 -28.34
N ASP A 111 13.45 2.90 -28.05
CA ASP A 111 12.78 3.59 -26.95
C ASP A 111 12.85 2.78 -25.64
N LEU A 112 12.71 3.47 -24.50
CA LEU A 112 12.64 2.89 -23.15
C LEU A 112 11.36 3.35 -22.44
N VAL A 113 10.66 2.42 -21.79
CA VAL A 113 9.61 2.72 -20.83
C VAL A 113 10.11 2.48 -19.41
N ILE A 114 10.00 3.48 -18.54
CA ILE A 114 10.21 3.37 -17.11
C ILE A 114 8.85 3.40 -16.43
N ALA A 115 8.49 2.30 -15.77
CA ALA A 115 7.19 2.13 -15.14
C ALA A 115 7.29 2.20 -13.60
N LEU A 116 6.71 3.26 -13.04
CA LEU A 116 6.67 3.57 -11.60
C LEU A 116 5.38 3.01 -10.99
N ILE A 117 5.41 1.79 -10.47
CA ILE A 117 4.21 1.08 -10.01
C ILE A 117 4.18 1.00 -8.48
N SER A 118 3.03 1.29 -7.89
CA SER A 118 2.79 1.13 -6.46
C SER A 118 1.40 0.57 -6.16
N GLY A 119 1.16 0.27 -4.88
CA GLY A 119 -0.11 -0.15 -4.33
C GLY A 119 -1.33 0.67 -4.77
N GLY A 120 -2.52 0.06 -4.79
CA GLY A 120 -3.78 0.72 -5.16
C GLY A 120 -4.01 0.95 -6.67
N GLY A 121 -3.03 0.69 -7.54
CA GLY A 121 -3.18 0.89 -8.99
C GLY A 121 -4.30 0.07 -9.65
N SER A 122 -4.75 -1.03 -9.05
CA SER A 122 -5.84 -1.86 -9.61
C SER A 122 -7.18 -1.12 -9.70
N ALA A 123 -7.47 -0.25 -8.73
CA ALA A 123 -8.67 0.57 -8.72
C ALA A 123 -8.50 1.85 -9.56
N LEU A 124 -7.30 2.43 -9.56
CA LEU A 124 -6.97 3.65 -10.30
C LEU A 124 -6.97 3.45 -11.83
N LEU A 125 -6.74 2.21 -12.28
CA LEU A 125 -6.64 1.86 -13.69
C LEU A 125 -7.69 0.82 -14.13
N PRO A 126 -8.99 1.15 -14.11
CA PRO A 126 -10.00 0.33 -14.76
C PRO A 126 -9.79 0.36 -16.28
N ALA A 127 -9.76 -0.83 -16.88
CA ALA A 127 -9.51 -0.97 -18.31
C ALA A 127 -10.20 -2.26 -18.79
N PRO A 128 -11.54 -2.25 -18.89
CA PRO A 128 -12.30 -3.43 -19.24
C PRO A 128 -11.95 -3.89 -20.67
N PRO A 129 -12.16 -5.17 -21.00
CA PRO A 129 -11.93 -5.67 -22.36
C PRO A 129 -12.79 -4.91 -23.38
N THR A 130 -12.34 -4.86 -24.64
CA THR A 130 -13.13 -4.25 -25.73
C THR A 130 -14.53 -4.88 -25.79
N GLY A 131 -15.58 -4.04 -25.86
CA GLY A 131 -16.97 -4.49 -25.80
C GLY A 131 -17.57 -4.53 -24.38
N PHE A 132 -16.79 -4.18 -23.35
CA PHE A 132 -17.25 -4.03 -21.98
C PHE A 132 -17.08 -2.58 -21.48
N THR A 133 -17.87 -2.22 -20.50
CA THR A 133 -17.95 -0.88 -19.91
C THR A 133 -17.33 -0.86 -18.51
N LEU A 134 -17.11 0.35 -17.97
CA LEU A 134 -16.70 0.52 -16.57
C LEU A 134 -17.69 -0.15 -15.60
N ALA A 135 -19.00 -0.08 -15.90
CA ALA A 135 -20.03 -0.71 -15.07
C ALA A 135 -19.86 -2.24 -15.01
N ASP A 136 -19.37 -2.87 -16.08
CA ASP A 136 -19.11 -4.31 -16.09
C ASP A 136 -17.89 -4.68 -15.23
N GLU A 137 -16.81 -3.88 -15.28
CA GLU A 137 -15.65 -4.08 -14.40
C GLU A 137 -15.99 -3.80 -12.93
N SER A 138 -16.80 -2.78 -12.65
CA SER A 138 -17.31 -2.50 -11.30
C SER A 138 -18.16 -3.65 -10.76
N ALA A 139 -19.13 -4.15 -11.56
CA ALA A 139 -19.96 -5.29 -11.16
C ALA A 139 -19.15 -6.56 -10.91
N LEU A 140 -18.12 -6.83 -11.74
CA LEU A 140 -17.19 -7.93 -11.51
C LEU A 140 -16.43 -7.74 -10.19
N ASN A 141 -15.93 -6.54 -9.91
CA ASN A 141 -15.20 -6.27 -8.67
C ASN A 141 -16.08 -6.41 -7.42
N GLU A 142 -17.33 -5.94 -7.48
CA GLU A 142 -18.32 -6.12 -6.41
C GLU A 142 -18.60 -7.60 -6.15
N ALA A 143 -18.82 -8.40 -7.20
CA ALA A 143 -19.02 -9.85 -7.07
C ALA A 143 -17.78 -10.56 -6.48
N LEU A 144 -16.57 -10.16 -6.89
CA LEU A 144 -15.33 -10.69 -6.31
C LEU A 144 -15.23 -10.36 -4.81
N LEU A 145 -15.50 -9.12 -4.41
CA LEU A 145 -15.46 -8.70 -2.99
C LEU A 145 -16.50 -9.44 -2.15
N ALA A 146 -17.72 -9.60 -2.67
CA ALA A 146 -18.81 -10.29 -1.99
C ALA A 146 -18.57 -11.80 -1.83
N SER A 147 -17.70 -12.40 -2.66
CA SER A 147 -17.46 -13.85 -2.69
C SER A 147 -16.62 -14.39 -1.52
N GLY A 148 -15.88 -13.53 -0.82
CA GLY A 148 -14.90 -13.95 0.19
C GLY A 148 -13.67 -14.66 -0.41
N ALA A 149 -13.46 -14.59 -1.72
CA ALA A 149 -12.25 -15.08 -2.36
C ALA A 149 -11.01 -14.36 -1.84
N PRO A 150 -9.87 -15.06 -1.66
CA PRO A 150 -8.62 -14.41 -1.28
C PRO A 150 -8.16 -13.44 -2.37
N ILE A 151 -7.44 -12.40 -1.97
CA ILE A 151 -6.97 -11.34 -2.87
C ILE A 151 -6.18 -11.88 -4.07
N SER A 152 -5.39 -12.94 -3.86
CA SER A 152 -4.65 -13.63 -4.91
C SER A 152 -5.58 -14.20 -5.99
N GLY A 153 -6.65 -14.89 -5.59
CA GLY A 153 -7.66 -15.42 -6.51
C GLY A 153 -8.42 -14.32 -7.25
N MET A 154 -8.83 -13.27 -6.52
CA MET A 154 -9.48 -12.10 -7.13
C MET A 154 -8.58 -11.43 -8.18
N ASN A 155 -7.27 -11.34 -7.92
CA ASN A 155 -6.30 -10.77 -8.85
C ASN A 155 -6.18 -11.60 -10.13
N VAL A 156 -6.21 -12.94 -10.04
CA VAL A 156 -6.21 -13.80 -11.23
C VAL A 156 -7.40 -13.49 -12.13
N VAL A 157 -8.62 -13.40 -11.56
CA VAL A 157 -9.83 -13.06 -12.34
C VAL A 157 -9.72 -11.66 -12.96
N ARG A 158 -9.30 -10.66 -12.18
CA ARG A 158 -9.14 -9.27 -12.65
C ARG A 158 -8.12 -9.14 -13.79
N LYS A 159 -7.01 -9.89 -13.73
CA LYS A 159 -6.02 -9.93 -14.81
C LYS A 159 -6.63 -10.46 -16.11
N HIS A 160 -7.47 -11.48 -16.05
CA HIS A 160 -8.10 -12.05 -17.24
C HIS A 160 -9.23 -11.18 -17.81
N PHE A 161 -9.81 -10.31 -16.99
CA PHE A 161 -10.81 -9.32 -17.39
C PHE A 161 -10.26 -7.89 -17.52
N SER A 162 -9.05 -7.72 -18.09
CA SER A 162 -8.48 -6.37 -18.28
C SER A 162 -7.68 -6.23 -19.58
N ARG A 163 -7.58 -5.00 -20.11
CA ARG A 163 -6.71 -4.61 -21.24
C ARG A 163 -5.27 -4.29 -20.83
N ILE A 164 -5.01 -3.95 -19.56
CA ILE A 164 -3.69 -3.48 -19.11
C ILE A 164 -3.07 -4.36 -18.03
N LYS A 165 -3.88 -5.01 -17.18
CA LYS A 165 -3.40 -5.84 -16.07
C LYS A 165 -2.74 -7.14 -16.59
N GLY A 166 -1.88 -7.75 -15.78
CA GLY A 166 -1.17 -9.00 -16.11
C GLY A 166 -0.18 -8.84 -17.28
N GLY A 167 0.73 -7.88 -17.19
CA GLY A 167 1.78 -7.58 -18.17
C GLY A 167 1.30 -6.91 -19.46
N ARG A 168 -0.01 -6.70 -19.66
CA ARG A 168 -0.54 -6.21 -20.93
C ARG A 168 -0.15 -4.77 -21.25
N LEU A 169 0.03 -3.90 -20.26
CA LEU A 169 0.54 -2.55 -20.51
C LEU A 169 1.99 -2.58 -21.01
N ALA A 170 2.83 -3.43 -20.42
CA ALA A 170 4.19 -3.65 -20.94
C ALA A 170 4.17 -4.29 -22.34
N ALA A 171 3.24 -5.21 -22.61
CA ALA A 171 3.10 -5.82 -23.93
C ALA A 171 2.72 -4.80 -25.01
N LEU A 172 1.93 -3.77 -24.66
CA LEU A 172 1.58 -2.67 -25.57
C LEU A 172 2.77 -1.76 -25.91
N ALA A 173 3.80 -1.73 -25.05
CA ALA A 173 5.03 -0.96 -25.26
C ALA A 173 6.00 -1.63 -26.24
N TYR A 174 5.83 -2.93 -26.51
CA TYR A 174 6.73 -3.66 -27.40
C TYR A 174 6.74 -3.04 -28.81
N PRO A 175 7.92 -2.90 -29.45
CA PRO A 175 9.22 -3.48 -29.09
C PRO A 175 10.11 -2.71 -28.10
N ALA A 176 9.64 -1.63 -27.47
CA ALA A 176 10.44 -0.91 -26.47
C ALA A 176 10.70 -1.77 -25.23
N ARG A 177 11.89 -1.58 -24.63
CA ARG A 177 12.23 -2.18 -23.33
C ARG A 177 11.43 -1.53 -22.23
N VAL A 178 10.90 -2.31 -21.29
CA VAL A 178 10.19 -1.81 -20.10
C VAL A 178 10.98 -2.15 -18.84
N VAL A 179 11.33 -1.13 -18.05
CA VAL A 179 11.93 -1.28 -16.71
C VAL A 179 10.87 -0.89 -15.68
N SER A 180 10.38 -1.87 -14.92
CA SER A 180 9.37 -1.67 -13.88
C SER A 180 10.03 -1.48 -12.52
N LEU A 181 9.82 -0.33 -11.90
CA LEU A 181 10.28 0.02 -10.57
C LEU A 181 9.07 0.03 -9.64
N VAL A 182 9.03 -0.94 -8.71
CA VAL A 182 7.82 -1.30 -7.97
C VAL A 182 7.98 -0.99 -6.48
N VAL A 183 7.04 -0.25 -5.92
CA VAL A 183 6.84 -0.13 -4.47
C VAL A 183 5.76 -1.14 -4.06
N SER A 184 6.15 -2.16 -3.32
CA SER A 184 5.28 -3.28 -2.96
C SER A 184 4.55 -3.05 -1.64
N ASP A 185 3.22 -3.13 -1.71
CA ASP A 185 2.29 -3.21 -0.58
C ASP A 185 1.71 -4.62 -0.40
N VAL A 186 2.21 -5.60 -1.15
CA VAL A 186 1.64 -6.96 -1.20
C VAL A 186 2.51 -7.94 -0.40
N PRO A 187 1.91 -8.84 0.39
CA PRO A 187 2.65 -9.87 1.11
C PRO A 187 3.55 -10.71 0.20
N GLY A 188 4.81 -10.92 0.61
CA GLY A 188 5.79 -11.70 -0.15
C GLY A 188 6.40 -10.97 -1.35
N ASP A 189 6.14 -9.66 -1.51
CA ASP A 189 6.77 -8.77 -2.47
C ASP A 189 6.74 -9.27 -3.93
N ASN A 190 5.68 -9.99 -4.31
CA ASN A 190 5.50 -10.41 -5.71
C ASN A 190 5.05 -9.20 -6.56
N PRO A 191 5.92 -8.67 -7.45
CA PRO A 191 5.61 -7.46 -8.23
C PRO A 191 4.47 -7.68 -9.22
N ALA A 192 4.18 -8.92 -9.62
CA ALA A 192 3.06 -9.23 -10.51
C ALA A 192 1.69 -9.03 -9.85
N PHE A 193 1.64 -8.91 -8.52
CA PHE A 193 0.41 -8.68 -7.76
C PHE A 193 0.17 -7.19 -7.47
N VAL A 194 1.24 -6.39 -7.37
CA VAL A 194 1.14 -4.95 -7.16
C VAL A 194 0.39 -4.31 -8.33
N ALA A 195 -0.69 -3.58 -8.03
CA ALA A 195 -1.59 -3.00 -9.02
C ALA A 195 -2.18 -4.02 -10.04
N SER A 196 -2.21 -5.32 -9.72
CA SER A 196 -2.51 -6.42 -10.66
C SER A 196 -1.51 -6.54 -11.82
N GLY A 197 -0.27 -6.09 -11.61
CA GLY A 197 0.87 -6.25 -12.50
C GLY A 197 0.63 -5.70 -13.90
N PRO A 198 0.36 -4.40 -14.11
CA PRO A 198 0.14 -3.87 -15.46
C PRO A 198 1.36 -4.05 -16.38
N THR A 199 2.56 -3.99 -15.82
CA THR A 199 3.84 -4.12 -16.55
C THR A 199 4.60 -5.41 -16.24
N VAL A 200 4.05 -6.25 -15.38
CA VAL A 200 4.67 -7.51 -14.93
C VAL A 200 3.71 -8.66 -15.22
N PRO A 201 4.07 -9.60 -16.12
CA PRO A 201 3.23 -10.75 -16.42
C PRO A 201 3.12 -11.70 -15.24
N ASP A 202 2.13 -12.58 -15.29
CA ASP A 202 1.90 -13.65 -14.33
C ASP A 202 1.72 -14.97 -15.09
N ASN A 203 1.96 -16.10 -14.43
CA ASN A 203 1.80 -17.43 -15.00
C ASN A 203 0.37 -17.99 -14.83
N SER A 204 -0.52 -17.24 -14.19
CA SER A 204 -1.95 -17.59 -14.11
C SER A 204 -2.59 -17.65 -15.49
N ASP A 205 -3.50 -18.59 -15.71
CA ASP A 205 -4.23 -18.73 -16.97
C ASP A 205 -5.76 -18.60 -16.80
N ALA A 206 -6.46 -18.68 -17.94
CA ALA A 206 -7.90 -18.57 -17.97
C ALA A 206 -8.60 -19.72 -17.22
N GLU A 207 -8.00 -20.92 -17.19
CA GLU A 207 -8.57 -22.06 -16.47
C GLU A 207 -8.52 -21.83 -14.95
N GLU A 208 -7.43 -21.28 -14.45
CA GLU A 208 -7.31 -20.87 -13.06
C GLU A 208 -8.31 -19.76 -12.69
N ALA A 209 -8.47 -18.74 -13.54
CA ALA A 209 -9.49 -17.71 -13.32
C ALA A 209 -10.90 -18.32 -13.23
N LEU A 210 -11.22 -19.24 -14.15
CA LEU A 210 -12.51 -19.94 -14.16
C LEU A 210 -12.67 -20.88 -12.96
N ARG A 211 -11.59 -21.48 -12.45
CA ARG A 211 -11.58 -22.29 -11.23
C ARG A 211 -11.92 -21.42 -10.02
N VAL A 212 -11.28 -20.25 -9.85
CA VAL A 212 -11.61 -19.30 -8.77
C VAL A 212 -13.09 -18.90 -8.80
N ILE A 213 -13.62 -18.54 -9.98
CA ILE A 213 -15.04 -18.20 -10.14
C ILE A 213 -15.95 -19.35 -9.66
N ARG A 214 -15.59 -20.59 -9.97
CA ARG A 214 -16.37 -21.79 -9.62
C ARG A 214 -16.29 -22.13 -8.13
N ASP A 215 -15.08 -22.14 -7.57
CA ASP A 215 -14.79 -22.57 -6.21
C ASP A 215 -15.43 -21.63 -5.18
N TYR A 216 -15.42 -20.33 -5.49
CA TYR A 216 -16.04 -19.28 -4.67
C TYR A 216 -17.47 -18.92 -5.10
N ARG A 217 -18.04 -19.65 -6.08
CA ARG A 217 -19.42 -19.46 -6.57
C ARG A 217 -19.73 -18.01 -6.92
N ILE A 218 -18.79 -17.36 -7.61
CA ILE A 218 -18.88 -15.94 -7.96
C ILE A 218 -19.90 -15.79 -9.09
N ASP A 219 -21.01 -15.13 -8.82
CA ASP A 219 -22.08 -14.92 -9.79
C ASP A 219 -21.67 -13.84 -10.80
N LEU A 220 -21.41 -14.25 -12.05
CA LEU A 220 -20.97 -13.37 -13.12
C LEU A 220 -21.79 -13.63 -14.40
N PRO A 221 -22.11 -12.58 -15.18
CA PRO A 221 -22.79 -12.76 -16.46
C PRO A 221 -22.03 -13.68 -17.41
N ALA A 222 -22.75 -14.52 -18.18
CA ALA A 222 -22.15 -15.48 -19.12
C ALA A 222 -21.13 -14.83 -20.08
N ARG A 223 -21.43 -13.62 -20.57
CA ARG A 223 -20.52 -12.85 -21.44
C ARG A 223 -19.16 -12.54 -20.80
N VAL A 224 -19.11 -12.32 -19.48
CA VAL A 224 -17.87 -12.07 -18.74
C VAL A 224 -17.06 -13.36 -18.64
N ILE A 225 -17.73 -14.47 -18.31
CA ILE A 225 -17.12 -15.80 -18.25
C ILE A 225 -16.54 -16.20 -19.62
N ASP A 226 -17.29 -15.98 -20.69
CA ASP A 226 -16.85 -16.26 -22.06
C ASP A 226 -15.69 -15.36 -22.49
N CYS A 227 -15.67 -14.10 -22.05
CA CYS A 227 -14.54 -13.20 -22.28
C CYS A 227 -13.27 -13.71 -21.60
N ILE A 228 -13.36 -14.13 -20.34
CA ILE A 228 -12.24 -14.71 -19.58
C ILE A 228 -11.73 -15.99 -20.27
N ARG A 229 -12.64 -16.89 -20.65
CA ARG A 229 -12.30 -18.17 -21.29
C ARG A 229 -11.52 -17.99 -22.60
N ASN A 230 -11.89 -16.99 -23.40
CA ASN A 230 -11.38 -16.84 -24.76
C ASN A 230 -10.18 -15.86 -24.86
N ARG A 231 -9.81 -15.17 -23.77
CA ARG A 231 -8.67 -14.24 -23.78
C ARG A 231 -7.44 -14.89 -23.18
N ARG A 232 -6.38 -15.00 -23.98
CA ARG A 232 -5.05 -15.36 -23.48
C ARG A 232 -4.43 -14.18 -22.72
N ALA A 233 -3.94 -14.44 -21.50
CA ALA A 233 -3.02 -13.54 -20.82
C ALA A 233 -1.61 -13.71 -21.39
N PRO A 234 -0.82 -12.63 -21.52
CA PRO A 234 0.60 -12.76 -21.80
C PRO A 234 1.27 -13.62 -20.74
N ALA A 235 2.04 -14.62 -21.16
CA ALA A 235 2.80 -15.46 -20.26
C ALA A 235 4.16 -14.81 -19.96
N ALA A 236 4.73 -15.08 -18.79
CA ALA A 236 6.03 -14.49 -18.42
C ALA A 236 7.17 -14.85 -19.41
N GLY A 237 7.07 -15.99 -20.09
CA GLY A 237 8.03 -16.43 -21.10
C GLY A 237 7.77 -15.92 -22.53
N ASP A 238 6.74 -15.10 -22.75
CA ASP A 238 6.48 -14.55 -24.09
C ASP A 238 7.60 -13.58 -24.51
N ASN A 239 8.07 -13.67 -25.75
CA ASN A 239 9.20 -12.88 -26.28
C ASN A 239 9.00 -11.35 -26.15
N VAL A 240 7.76 -10.91 -26.03
CA VAL A 240 7.38 -9.51 -25.80
C VAL A 240 8.00 -8.93 -24.51
N PHE A 241 8.37 -9.78 -23.55
CA PHE A 241 8.98 -9.39 -22.27
C PHE A 241 10.48 -9.70 -22.18
N ALA A 242 11.11 -10.22 -23.24
CA ALA A 242 12.48 -10.75 -23.19
C ALA A 242 13.54 -9.73 -22.73
N ASN A 243 13.29 -8.44 -22.99
CA ASN A 243 14.20 -7.35 -22.62
C ASN A 243 13.72 -6.53 -21.40
N ASN A 244 12.61 -6.94 -20.76
CA ASN A 244 12.03 -6.19 -19.66
C ASN A 244 12.70 -6.54 -18.34
N GLU A 245 12.72 -5.57 -17.43
CA GLU A 245 13.25 -5.74 -16.08
C GLU A 245 12.21 -5.33 -15.04
N VAL A 246 12.30 -5.95 -13.87
CA VAL A 246 11.41 -5.68 -12.74
C VAL A 246 12.24 -5.61 -11.47
N HIS A 247 12.14 -4.48 -10.78
CA HIS A 247 12.84 -4.21 -9.53
C HIS A 247 11.81 -3.82 -8.47
N VAL A 248 11.72 -4.57 -7.37
CA VAL A 248 11.01 -4.11 -6.17
C VAL A 248 11.97 -3.20 -5.42
N ILE A 249 11.71 -1.89 -5.48
CA ILE A 249 12.63 -0.87 -5.00
C ILE A 249 12.34 -0.45 -3.54
N ALA A 250 11.11 -0.66 -3.07
CA ALA A 250 10.71 -0.45 -1.68
C ALA A 250 9.58 -1.40 -1.31
N SER A 251 9.53 -1.83 -0.04
CA SER A 251 8.42 -2.60 0.53
C SER A 251 8.31 -2.40 2.02
N ALA A 252 7.15 -2.77 2.60
CA ALA A 252 6.93 -2.75 4.04
C ALA A 252 7.98 -3.59 4.78
N ARG A 253 8.42 -4.73 4.19
CA ARG A 253 9.46 -5.59 4.77
C ARG A 253 10.77 -4.84 4.95
N VAL A 254 11.25 -4.17 3.90
CA VAL A 254 12.50 -3.40 3.93
C VAL A 254 12.47 -2.32 5.02
N SER A 255 11.33 -1.62 5.14
CA SER A 255 11.12 -0.63 6.20
C SER A 255 11.16 -1.21 7.61
N LEU A 256 10.53 -2.37 7.84
CA LEU A 256 10.54 -3.03 9.14
C LEU A 256 11.92 -3.59 9.50
N GLU A 257 12.66 -4.10 8.52
CA GLU A 257 14.05 -4.57 8.71
C GLU A 257 14.99 -3.41 9.06
N ALA A 258 14.86 -2.27 8.39
CA ALA A 258 15.62 -1.06 8.72
C ALA A 258 15.32 -0.57 10.15
N ALA A 259 14.04 -0.56 10.56
CA ALA A 259 13.66 -0.25 11.94
C ALA A 259 14.21 -1.28 12.94
N ALA A 260 14.21 -2.57 12.59
CA ALA A 260 14.77 -3.63 13.43
C ALA A 260 16.28 -3.45 13.63
N ASP A 261 17.03 -3.17 12.56
CA ASP A 261 18.47 -2.89 12.64
C ASP A 261 18.76 -1.65 13.47
N ARG A 262 17.93 -0.60 13.32
CA ARG A 262 18.04 0.58 14.18
C ARG A 262 17.80 0.25 15.65
N ALA A 263 16.76 -0.53 15.96
CA ALA A 263 16.48 -0.98 17.32
C ALA A 263 17.66 -1.76 17.92
N ARG A 264 18.25 -2.69 17.17
CA ARG A 264 19.45 -3.45 17.58
C ARG A 264 20.62 -2.52 17.89
N SER A 265 20.87 -1.53 17.03
CA SER A 265 21.95 -0.54 17.21
C SER A 265 21.78 0.29 18.49
N LEU A 266 20.55 0.41 18.98
CA LEU A 266 20.18 1.14 20.20
C LEU A 266 20.02 0.21 21.42
N GLY A 267 20.39 -1.07 21.29
CA GLY A 267 20.35 -2.06 22.37
C GLY A 267 18.94 -2.58 22.69
N VAL A 268 18.01 -2.47 21.74
CA VAL A 268 16.63 -2.98 21.86
C VAL A 268 16.48 -4.20 20.96
N HIS A 269 15.95 -5.30 21.49
CA HIS A 269 15.71 -6.49 20.70
C HIS A 269 14.48 -6.30 19.81
N PRO A 270 14.56 -6.40 18.47
CA PRO A 270 13.38 -6.33 17.62
C PRO A 270 12.76 -7.72 17.39
N LEU A 271 11.44 -7.77 17.33
CA LEU A 271 10.68 -8.92 16.85
C LEU A 271 9.70 -8.44 15.78
N ILE A 272 9.99 -8.74 14.51
CA ILE A 272 9.07 -8.47 13.40
C ILE A 272 7.99 -9.56 13.42
N LEU A 273 6.74 -9.16 13.69
CA LEU A 273 5.59 -10.07 13.72
C LEU A 273 5.17 -10.44 12.29
N SER A 274 4.98 -9.44 11.44
CA SER A 274 4.65 -9.59 10.02
C SER A 274 4.62 -8.20 9.35
N ASP A 275 4.90 -8.16 8.05
CA ASP A 275 4.73 -7.03 7.13
C ASP A 275 3.36 -7.00 6.44
N SER A 276 2.50 -7.97 6.75
CA SER A 276 1.28 -8.29 6.01
C SER A 276 0.06 -8.47 6.93
N ILE A 277 0.01 -7.75 8.06
CA ILE A 277 -1.13 -7.82 8.97
C ILE A 277 -2.30 -7.00 8.41
N GLU A 278 -3.33 -7.72 7.96
CA GLU A 278 -4.62 -7.20 7.53
C GLU A 278 -5.71 -7.54 8.56
N GLY A 279 -6.86 -6.88 8.43
CA GLY A 279 -8.05 -7.10 9.26
C GLY A 279 -8.59 -5.83 9.89
N GLU A 280 -9.61 -5.99 10.73
CA GLU A 280 -10.25 -4.87 11.41
C GLU A 280 -9.31 -4.24 12.44
N ALA A 281 -9.05 -2.93 12.31
CA ALA A 281 -8.05 -2.19 13.07
C ALA A 281 -8.19 -2.39 14.59
N LYS A 282 -9.41 -2.32 15.13
CA LYS A 282 -9.66 -2.52 16.56
C LYS A 282 -9.31 -3.93 17.04
N ASP A 283 -9.53 -4.97 16.23
CA ASP A 283 -9.26 -6.36 16.60
C ASP A 283 -7.76 -6.63 16.58
N ILE A 284 -7.07 -6.11 15.56
CA ILE A 284 -5.60 -6.15 15.49
C ILE A 284 -4.98 -5.36 16.66
N GLY A 285 -5.59 -4.26 17.10
CA GLY A 285 -5.16 -3.51 18.29
C GLY A 285 -5.22 -4.34 19.57
N ARG A 286 -6.32 -5.07 19.78
CA ARG A 286 -6.48 -6.00 20.92
C ARG A 286 -5.45 -7.14 20.88
N MET A 287 -5.19 -7.68 19.70
CA MET A 287 -4.16 -8.71 19.50
C MET A 287 -2.78 -8.18 19.90
N HIS A 288 -2.39 -6.97 19.44
CA HIS A 288 -1.10 -6.37 19.80
C HIS A 288 -0.99 -6.08 21.31
N ALA A 289 -2.07 -5.57 21.93
CA ALA A 289 -2.11 -5.37 23.38
C ALA A 289 -1.95 -6.68 24.16
N ALA A 290 -2.58 -7.78 23.70
CA ALA A 290 -2.41 -9.10 24.30
C ALA A 290 -0.97 -9.60 24.22
N LEU A 291 -0.32 -9.47 23.06
CA LEU A 291 1.10 -9.83 22.88
C LEU A 291 2.02 -8.97 23.76
N ALA A 292 1.80 -7.66 23.80
CA ALA A 292 2.61 -6.76 24.63
C ALA A 292 2.50 -7.09 26.13
N ARG A 293 1.29 -7.42 26.62
CA ARG A 293 1.10 -7.89 28.02
C ARG A 293 1.81 -9.21 28.28
N GLU A 294 1.64 -10.19 27.40
CA GLU A 294 2.27 -11.50 27.54
C GLU A 294 3.80 -11.35 27.54
N PHE A 295 4.36 -10.59 26.62
CA PHE A 295 5.80 -10.39 26.52
C PHE A 295 6.37 -9.43 27.58
N SER A 296 5.53 -8.61 28.21
CA SER A 296 5.95 -7.89 29.42
C SER A 296 6.21 -8.84 30.58
N ALA A 297 5.37 -9.88 30.76
CA ALA A 297 5.51 -10.87 31.82
C ALA A 297 6.46 -12.02 31.47
N ARG A 298 6.42 -12.49 30.22
CA ARG A 298 7.10 -13.68 29.68
C ARG A 298 7.71 -13.34 28.32
N PRO A 299 8.81 -12.56 28.30
CA PRO A 299 9.38 -12.08 27.06
C PRO A 299 10.02 -13.23 26.25
N PRO A 300 9.81 -13.29 24.92
CA PRO A 300 10.40 -14.32 24.05
C PRO A 300 11.89 -14.05 23.75
N ALA A 301 12.38 -12.86 24.10
CA ALA A 301 13.75 -12.41 23.92
C ALA A 301 14.12 -11.37 25.00
N PRO A 302 15.40 -11.02 25.20
CA PRO A 302 15.79 -10.06 26.23
C PRO A 302 15.11 -8.69 26.10
N LYS A 303 14.66 -8.14 27.23
CA LYS A 303 14.19 -6.76 27.31
C LYS A 303 15.36 -5.76 27.32
N PRO A 304 15.19 -4.53 26.80
CA PRO A 304 13.98 -4.01 26.16
C PRO A 304 13.73 -4.66 24.78
N LEU A 305 12.45 -4.94 24.50
CA LEU A 305 11.97 -5.62 23.29
C LEU A 305 11.03 -4.68 22.52
N VAL A 306 11.14 -4.61 21.20
CA VAL A 306 10.18 -3.90 20.35
C VAL A 306 9.53 -4.88 19.37
N LEU A 307 8.20 -4.95 19.41
CA LEU A 307 7.40 -5.68 18.42
C LEU A 307 7.18 -4.77 17.24
N LEU A 308 7.56 -5.20 16.05
CA LEU A 308 7.40 -4.45 14.80
C LEU A 308 6.39 -5.17 13.92
N SER A 309 5.46 -4.44 13.34
CA SER A 309 4.55 -4.99 12.33
C SER A 309 4.13 -3.95 11.31
N GLY A 310 3.72 -4.44 10.14
CA GLY A 310 3.14 -3.64 9.07
C GLY A 310 1.96 -4.34 8.42
N GLY A 311 1.58 -3.86 7.24
CA GLY A 311 0.39 -4.28 6.51
C GLY A 311 -0.63 -3.15 6.43
N GLU A 312 -1.88 -3.48 6.08
CA GLU A 312 -2.93 -2.48 5.91
C GLU A 312 -4.21 -2.95 6.62
N THR A 313 -4.52 -2.32 7.76
CA THR A 313 -5.79 -2.61 8.46
C THR A 313 -6.94 -1.80 7.86
N THR A 314 -8.17 -2.21 8.16
CA THR A 314 -9.39 -1.52 7.73
C THR A 314 -10.24 -1.11 8.92
N VAL A 315 -11.05 -0.06 8.72
CA VAL A 315 -12.10 0.35 9.64
C VAL A 315 -13.44 0.16 8.95
N SER A 316 -14.29 -0.67 9.51
CA SER A 316 -15.62 -0.93 8.97
C SER A 316 -16.62 0.14 9.42
N ILE A 317 -16.86 1.13 8.57
CA ILE A 317 -17.79 2.23 8.85
C ILE A 317 -19.23 1.82 8.46
N GLY A 318 -20.14 1.82 9.44
CA GLY A 318 -21.56 1.55 9.21
C GLY A 318 -22.32 2.73 8.60
N ALA A 319 -23.61 2.55 8.27
CA ALA A 319 -24.48 3.57 7.66
C ALA A 319 -24.88 4.74 8.59
N GLY A 320 -24.14 4.96 9.68
CA GLY A 320 -24.37 6.02 10.66
C GLY A 320 -23.39 7.17 10.54
N THR A 321 -23.51 8.14 11.45
CA THR A 321 -22.48 9.18 11.63
C THR A 321 -21.25 8.57 12.27
N TYR A 322 -20.08 8.86 11.72
CA TYR A 322 -18.78 8.48 12.25
C TYR A 322 -17.96 9.74 12.55
N GLY A 323 -17.03 9.63 13.49
CA GLY A 323 -16.14 10.72 13.87
C GLY A 323 -14.88 10.80 13.01
N LYS A 324 -13.79 11.25 13.63
CA LYS A 324 -12.51 11.51 12.98
C LYS A 324 -11.48 10.45 13.36
N GLY A 325 -10.70 10.01 12.38
CA GLY A 325 -9.50 9.22 12.60
C GLY A 325 -9.19 8.32 11.41
N GLY A 326 -8.36 7.33 11.69
CA GLY A 326 -7.96 6.31 10.73
C GLY A 326 -7.61 5.01 11.42
N ARG A 327 -7.17 4.05 10.61
CA ARG A 327 -6.90 2.68 11.03
C ARG A 327 -5.80 2.57 12.08
N ASN A 328 -4.74 3.39 12.01
CA ASN A 328 -3.64 3.32 12.97
C ASN A 328 -4.06 3.87 14.34
N SER A 329 -4.79 4.98 14.34
CA SER A 329 -5.37 5.58 15.54
C SER A 329 -6.43 4.65 16.14
N GLU A 330 -7.32 4.07 15.33
CA GLU A 330 -8.35 3.14 15.83
C GLU A 330 -7.72 1.88 16.46
N LEU A 331 -6.67 1.33 15.83
CA LEU A 331 -5.87 0.24 16.36
C LEU A 331 -5.27 0.59 17.72
N LEU A 332 -4.62 1.75 17.84
CA LEU A 332 -4.01 2.17 19.10
C LEU A 332 -5.03 2.50 20.19
N LEU A 333 -6.19 3.08 19.85
CA LEU A 333 -7.22 3.36 20.84
C LEU A 333 -7.77 2.06 21.43
N SER A 334 -7.99 1.06 20.57
CA SER A 334 -8.35 -0.29 20.99
C SER A 334 -7.28 -0.93 21.86
N ALA A 335 -5.99 -0.81 21.47
CA ALA A 335 -4.88 -1.30 22.27
C ALA A 335 -4.77 -0.59 23.63
N ALA A 336 -4.97 0.73 23.68
CA ALA A 336 -4.91 1.53 24.90
C ALA A 336 -5.98 1.13 25.93
N ILE A 337 -7.19 0.78 25.47
CA ILE A 337 -8.27 0.27 26.33
C ILE A 337 -7.85 -1.04 26.99
N ASP A 338 -7.18 -1.92 26.26
CA ASP A 338 -6.71 -3.21 26.77
C ASP A 338 -5.41 -3.08 27.59
N LEU A 339 -4.60 -2.05 27.35
CA LEU A 339 -3.37 -1.76 28.10
C LEU A 339 -3.58 -0.86 29.33
N GLN A 340 -4.81 -0.47 29.65
CA GLN A 340 -5.09 0.44 30.76
C GLN A 340 -4.45 -0.04 32.07
N GLY A 341 -3.55 0.79 32.64
CA GLY A 341 -2.82 0.50 33.87
C GLY A 341 -1.64 -0.48 33.74
N VAL A 342 -1.28 -0.88 32.52
CA VAL A 342 -0.09 -1.71 32.26
C VAL A 342 1.14 -0.81 32.14
N ASP A 343 2.11 -1.02 33.03
CA ASP A 343 3.40 -0.33 33.00
C ASP A 343 4.38 -0.98 32.03
N GLY A 344 5.37 -0.21 31.57
CA GLY A 344 6.48 -0.71 30.74
C GLY A 344 6.09 -1.06 29.30
N VAL A 345 4.94 -0.58 28.82
CA VAL A 345 4.51 -0.72 27.42
C VAL A 345 4.21 0.66 26.84
N VAL A 346 4.87 1.00 25.74
CA VAL A 346 4.59 2.20 24.94
C VAL A 346 4.51 1.77 23.48
N ALA A 347 3.52 2.24 22.75
CA ALA A 347 3.30 1.87 21.36
C ALA A 347 3.12 3.09 20.47
N MET A 348 3.44 2.91 19.19
CA MET A 348 3.05 3.78 18.10
C MET A 348 2.51 2.95 16.93
N ALA A 349 1.64 3.57 16.15
CA ALA A 349 1.17 3.08 14.87
C ALA A 349 0.98 4.31 14.00
N ALA A 350 1.48 4.26 12.78
CA ALA A 350 1.40 5.36 11.85
C ALA A 350 1.38 4.89 10.40
N ASP A 351 0.62 5.59 9.54
CA ASP A 351 0.71 5.44 8.10
C ASP A 351 2.03 6.05 7.63
N THR A 352 2.77 5.29 6.82
CA THR A 352 4.06 5.75 6.30
C THR A 352 3.92 6.90 5.32
N ASP A 353 2.73 7.22 4.81
CA ASP A 353 2.49 8.42 3.98
C ASP A 353 2.30 9.74 4.76
N GLY A 354 2.15 9.61 6.08
CA GLY A 354 1.98 10.74 6.98
C GLY A 354 0.52 11.09 7.30
N ILE A 355 -0.47 10.36 6.77
CA ILE A 355 -1.90 10.63 6.95
C ILE A 355 -2.67 9.36 7.31
N ASP A 356 -3.27 9.31 8.49
CA ASP A 356 -4.09 8.21 8.99
C ASP A 356 -5.58 8.52 8.90
N GLY A 357 -6.18 8.18 7.75
CA GLY A 357 -7.60 8.36 7.51
C GLY A 357 -7.99 9.82 7.30
N SER A 358 -8.64 10.42 8.29
CA SER A 358 -9.04 11.83 8.28
C SER A 358 -8.12 12.69 9.15
N GLU A 359 -8.04 14.00 8.87
CA GLU A 359 -7.18 14.99 9.55
C GLU A 359 -5.71 14.93 9.08
N ASP A 360 -4.77 15.40 9.90
CA ASP A 360 -3.37 15.70 9.54
C ASP A 360 -2.34 14.79 10.22
N ASN A 361 -2.76 13.89 11.11
CA ASN A 361 -1.88 12.98 11.82
C ASN A 361 -1.54 11.76 10.97
N ALA A 362 -0.33 11.24 11.13
CA ALA A 362 0.04 9.94 10.59
C ALA A 362 -0.46 8.79 11.47
N GLY A 363 -0.87 9.08 12.71
CA GLY A 363 -1.29 8.09 13.69
C GLY A 363 -1.19 8.66 15.10
N ALA A 364 -0.79 7.84 16.08
CA ALA A 364 -0.70 8.26 17.47
C ALA A 364 0.34 7.45 18.28
N PHE A 365 0.47 7.79 19.56
CA PHE A 365 1.12 6.98 20.59
C PHE A 365 0.10 6.48 21.60
N CYS A 366 0.33 5.30 22.20
CA CYS A 366 -0.41 4.90 23.39
C CYS A 366 0.47 4.23 24.44
N ASP A 367 0.04 4.34 25.70
CA ASP A 367 0.63 3.67 26.87
C ASP A 367 -0.48 3.32 27.87
N GLY A 368 -0.13 2.65 28.97
CA GLY A 368 -1.11 2.27 29.99
C GLY A 368 -1.82 3.45 30.68
N GLY A 369 -1.32 4.68 30.52
CA GLY A 369 -1.91 5.91 31.02
C GLY A 369 -2.83 6.63 30.03
N THR A 370 -2.85 6.25 28.75
CA THR A 370 -3.62 6.95 27.69
C THR A 370 -5.10 7.09 28.06
N VAL A 371 -5.76 6.01 28.49
CA VAL A 371 -7.19 6.06 28.86
C VAL A 371 -7.45 7.01 30.05
N ALA A 372 -6.51 7.08 31.00
CA ALA A 372 -6.63 8.00 32.13
C ALA A 372 -6.48 9.47 31.70
N ARG A 373 -5.59 9.75 30.74
CA ARG A 373 -5.45 11.09 30.13
C ARG A 373 -6.75 11.50 29.41
N ILE A 374 -7.31 10.61 28.57
CA ILE A 374 -8.58 10.86 27.87
C ILE A 374 -9.70 11.18 28.86
N ARG A 375 -9.85 10.35 29.92
CA ARG A 375 -10.88 10.54 30.95
C ARG A 375 -10.70 11.86 31.70
N SER A 376 -9.47 12.21 32.05
CA SER A 376 -9.17 13.47 32.77
C SER A 376 -9.50 14.70 31.94
N ALA A 377 -9.46 14.58 30.60
CA ALA A 377 -9.85 15.62 29.66
C ALA A 377 -11.37 15.59 29.31
N GLY A 378 -12.16 14.76 29.99
CA GLY A 378 -13.62 14.69 29.81
C GLY A 378 -14.10 13.73 28.72
N GLY A 379 -13.22 12.89 28.17
CA GLY A 379 -13.54 11.92 27.13
C GLY A 379 -13.84 10.51 27.65
N ASP A 380 -14.48 9.68 26.81
CA ASP A 380 -14.61 8.23 27.01
C ASP A 380 -13.99 7.48 25.83
N ALA A 381 -12.86 6.81 26.09
CA ALA A 381 -12.13 6.04 25.08
C ALA A 381 -12.98 4.97 24.39
N ARG A 382 -13.89 4.30 25.11
CA ARG A 382 -14.77 3.28 24.52
C ARG A 382 -15.83 3.90 23.64
N ALA A 383 -16.36 5.06 24.03
CA ALA A 383 -17.32 5.80 23.22
C ALA A 383 -16.68 6.32 21.93
N PHE A 384 -15.47 6.89 22.02
CA PHE A 384 -14.71 7.32 20.83
C PHE A 384 -14.41 6.15 19.89
N LEU A 385 -13.99 4.99 20.42
CA LEU A 385 -13.75 3.80 19.60
C LEU A 385 -15.04 3.33 18.91
N ALA A 386 -16.16 3.29 19.63
CA ALA A 386 -17.45 2.89 19.06
C ALA A 386 -17.99 3.88 18.02
N GLY A 387 -17.60 5.16 18.12
CA GLY A 387 -17.98 6.22 17.20
C GLY A 387 -17.00 6.45 16.03
N HIS A 388 -15.96 5.61 15.88
CA HIS A 388 -14.87 5.82 14.91
C HIS A 388 -14.25 7.23 15.01
N ASP A 389 -14.03 7.69 16.24
CA ASP A 389 -13.55 9.03 16.55
C ASP A 389 -12.22 8.98 17.33
N ALA A 390 -11.31 8.11 16.88
CA ALA A 390 -10.03 7.87 17.54
C ALA A 390 -9.13 9.11 17.55
N TRP A 391 -9.22 9.97 16.52
CA TRP A 391 -8.47 11.22 16.47
C TRP A 391 -8.80 12.12 17.66
N SER A 392 -10.09 12.31 17.95
CA SER A 392 -10.54 13.17 19.05
C SER A 392 -10.07 12.65 20.40
N ALA A 393 -10.04 11.32 20.58
CA ALA A 393 -9.49 10.69 21.77
C ALA A 393 -8.00 11.00 21.97
N PHE A 394 -7.18 10.82 20.93
CA PHE A 394 -5.74 11.10 21.02
C PHE A 394 -5.41 12.58 21.08
N ASN A 395 -6.24 13.43 20.46
CA ASN A 395 -6.12 14.88 20.58
C ASN A 395 -6.32 15.32 22.05
N LEU A 396 -7.36 14.79 22.72
CA LEU A 396 -7.58 15.05 24.15
C LEU A 396 -6.42 14.56 25.02
N ALA A 397 -5.79 13.44 24.65
CA ALA A 397 -4.67 12.87 25.38
C ALA A 397 -3.32 13.57 25.11
N GLY A 398 -3.21 14.39 24.07
CA GLY A 398 -1.95 14.99 23.61
C GLY A 398 -1.00 13.98 22.96
N ASP A 399 -1.56 12.95 22.31
CA ASP A 399 -0.85 11.74 21.91
C ASP A 399 -0.83 11.51 20.39
N LEU A 400 -1.34 12.46 19.60
CA LEU A 400 -1.27 12.40 18.13
C LEU A 400 0.18 12.46 17.64
N PHE A 401 0.45 11.75 16.53
CA PHE A 401 1.73 11.82 15.83
C PHE A 401 1.55 12.52 14.48
N VAL A 402 2.15 13.69 14.33
CA VAL A 402 2.00 14.58 13.17
C VAL A 402 3.37 14.87 12.54
N PRO A 403 3.97 13.91 11.82
CA PRO A 403 5.27 14.10 11.16
C PRO A 403 5.18 14.98 9.90
N GLY A 404 3.98 15.25 9.40
CA GLY A 404 3.76 15.81 8.07
C GLY A 404 3.91 14.76 6.96
N PRO A 405 3.80 15.17 5.68
CA PRO A 405 3.94 14.27 4.55
C PRO A 405 5.36 13.72 4.46
N THR A 406 5.48 12.40 4.40
CA THR A 406 6.79 11.72 4.36
C THR A 406 7.35 11.58 2.94
N GLY A 407 6.48 11.62 1.93
CA GLY A 407 6.86 11.40 0.53
C GLY A 407 7.02 9.92 0.12
N THR A 408 6.64 8.96 0.97
CA THR A 408 6.59 7.53 0.63
C THR A 408 5.26 6.90 1.06
N ASN A 409 4.95 5.68 0.59
CA ASN A 409 3.84 4.90 1.12
C ASN A 409 4.13 3.41 0.96
N VAL A 410 4.44 2.75 2.08
CA VAL A 410 4.58 1.29 2.24
C VAL A 410 3.67 0.82 3.38
N ASN A 411 2.45 1.39 3.44
CA ASN A 411 1.37 1.06 4.36
C ASN A 411 1.65 1.45 5.83
N ASP A 412 1.12 0.68 6.78
CA ASP A 412 1.19 0.99 8.21
C ASP A 412 2.54 0.54 8.80
N PHE A 413 3.13 1.38 9.66
CA PHE A 413 4.23 1.03 10.54
C PHE A 413 3.74 1.00 11.99
N ARG A 414 3.93 -0.13 12.68
CA ARG A 414 3.48 -0.31 14.06
C ARG A 414 4.64 -0.82 14.91
N ALA A 415 4.82 -0.21 16.08
CA ALA A 415 5.89 -0.55 17.00
C ALA A 415 5.40 -0.52 18.46
N PHE A 416 5.50 -1.66 19.15
CA PHE A 416 5.15 -1.80 20.57
C PHE A 416 6.43 -2.09 21.35
N LEU A 417 6.92 -1.09 22.08
CA LEU A 417 8.06 -1.20 22.96
C LEU A 417 7.63 -1.76 24.32
N VAL A 418 8.32 -2.81 24.76
CA VAL A 418 8.16 -3.47 26.06
C VAL A 418 9.49 -3.36 26.82
N THR A 419 9.48 -2.64 27.94
CA THR A 419 10.69 -2.38 28.76
C THR A 419 10.81 -3.29 29.97
#